data_AF-A0A349Y633-F1
#
_entry.id   AF-A0A349Y633-F1
#
_cell.length_a   1.000
_cell.length_b   1.000
_cell.length_c   1.000
_cell.angle_alpha   90.00
_cell.angle_beta   90.00
_cell.angle_gamma   90.00
#
_symmetry.space_group_name_H-M   'P 1'
#
loop_
_entity.id
_entity.type
_entity.pdbx_description
1 polymer ?
#
loop_
_entity_poly.entity_id
_entity_poly.type
_entity_poly.pdbx_seq_one_letter_code
_entity_poly.pdbx_strand_id
1 'polypeptide(L)'
;MRGVARRPGWSGVTGPFRATAVNRGTDPGEPLVLRVLWPLLIGLCVLWPALASAQPVPPTPRQLTVFDGLPSNTVNRMAEDRYGYLWIATNDGLARYDGRNYRIWRAEDGLRDNHVWSVHVDARNQL
;
A
#
# COMPACT_ATOMS: atom_id res chain seq x y z
N MET A 1 62.27 -10.92 -55.29
CA MET A 1 62.39 -12.39 -55.37
C MET A 1 61.08 -13.01 -54.91
N ARG A 2 60.59 -14.02 -55.66
CA ARG A 2 59.43 -14.92 -55.38
C ARG A 2 58.05 -14.23 -55.46
N GLY A 3 57.03 -14.75 -56.13
CA GLY A 3 56.86 -15.99 -56.87
C GLY A 3 55.38 -16.06 -57.29
N VAL A 4 55.13 -16.39 -58.55
CA VAL A 4 53.80 -16.61 -59.13
C VAL A 4 53.18 -17.90 -58.57
N ALA A 5 51.88 -17.89 -58.28
CA ALA A 5 51.06 -19.12 -58.27
C ALA A 5 49.72 -18.85 -58.98
N ARG A 6 49.32 -19.77 -59.86
CA ARG A 6 48.25 -19.65 -60.87
C ARG A 6 46.98 -20.43 -60.46
N ARG A 7 45.81 -19.83 -60.79
CA ARG A 7 44.53 -20.42 -61.32
C ARG A 7 43.69 -21.34 -60.38
N PRO A 8 42.37 -21.57 -60.61
CA PRO A 8 41.60 -21.40 -61.84
C PRO A 8 40.30 -20.57 -61.74
N GLY A 9 39.71 -20.28 -62.90
CA GLY A 9 38.57 -19.39 -63.05
C GLY A 9 37.23 -19.98 -62.65
N TRP A 10 36.30 -19.07 -62.38
CA TRP A 10 34.86 -19.29 -62.43
C TRP A 10 34.22 -18.04 -63.04
N SER A 11 33.64 -18.18 -64.23
CA SER A 11 32.62 -17.27 -64.73
C SER A 11 31.30 -17.70 -64.11
N GLY A 12 30.55 -16.80 -63.48
CA GLY A 12 29.29 -17.20 -62.86
C GLY A 12 28.51 -16.03 -62.30
N VAL A 13 27.82 -15.32 -63.20
CA VAL A 13 26.47 -14.75 -63.00
C VAL A 13 26.26 -13.89 -61.74
N THR A 14 26.27 -12.58 -61.96
CA THR A 14 25.62 -11.60 -61.09
C THR A 14 24.10 -11.78 -61.12
N GLY A 15 23.49 -12.15 -60.00
CA GLY A 15 22.05 -12.10 -59.79
C GLY A 15 21.75 -11.74 -58.33
N PRO A 16 20.90 -10.74 -58.04
CA PRO A 16 20.63 -10.35 -56.66
C PRO A 16 19.66 -11.33 -56.02
N PHE A 17 20.08 -11.97 -54.93
CA PHE A 17 19.16 -12.62 -54.01
C PHE A 17 18.17 -11.57 -53.47
N ARG A 18 16.93 -11.59 -53.96
CA ARG A 18 15.83 -10.82 -53.38
C ARG A 18 15.31 -11.59 -52.17
N ALA A 19 15.50 -11.03 -50.98
CA ALA A 19 14.74 -11.40 -49.80
C ALA A 19 13.24 -11.20 -50.11
N THR A 20 12.47 -12.28 -50.10
CA THR A 20 11.02 -12.21 -50.24
C THR A 20 10.48 -11.68 -48.92
N ALA A 21 10.15 -10.39 -48.87
CA ALA A 21 9.37 -9.84 -47.77
C ALA A 21 8.04 -10.61 -47.74
N VAL A 22 7.82 -11.41 -46.69
CA VAL A 22 6.49 -11.93 -46.37
C VAL A 22 5.64 -10.71 -46.06
N ASN A 23 4.94 -10.25 -47.07
CA ASN A 23 4.01 -9.14 -46.95
C ASN A 23 2.85 -9.73 -46.15
N ARG A 24 2.83 -9.48 -44.83
CA ARG A 24 1.67 -9.78 -43.99
C ARG A 24 0.54 -8.89 -44.50
N GLY A 25 -0.15 -9.41 -45.52
CA GLY A 25 -1.34 -8.81 -46.07
C GLY A 25 -2.35 -8.66 -44.94
N THR A 26 -2.92 -7.48 -44.84
CA THR A 26 -4.14 -7.26 -44.08
C THR A 26 -5.20 -8.22 -44.62
N ASP A 27 -5.71 -9.13 -43.79
CA ASP A 27 -6.71 -10.11 -44.20
C ASP A 27 -7.93 -9.42 -44.83
N PRO A 28 -8.35 -9.80 -46.05
CA PRO A 28 -9.35 -9.08 -46.84
C PRO A 28 -10.81 -9.22 -46.34
N GLY A 29 -11.03 -9.89 -45.20
CA GLY A 29 -12.35 -10.19 -44.68
C GLY A 29 -12.66 -9.61 -43.29
N GLU A 30 -11.71 -8.91 -42.66
CA GLU A 30 -11.91 -8.34 -41.33
C GLU A 30 -12.95 -7.20 -41.37
N PRO A 31 -14.14 -7.36 -40.76
CA PRO A 31 -15.13 -6.29 -40.76
C PRO A 31 -14.59 -5.07 -40.01
N LEU A 32 -14.90 -3.87 -40.50
CA LEU A 32 -14.41 -2.58 -39.98
C LEU A 32 -14.60 -2.42 -38.45
N VAL A 33 -15.60 -3.11 -37.91
CA VAL A 33 -15.88 -3.32 -36.48
C VAL A 33 -14.62 -3.79 -35.71
N LEU A 34 -13.90 -4.82 -36.17
CA LEU A 34 -12.71 -5.34 -35.47
C LEU A 34 -11.52 -4.37 -35.50
N ARG A 35 -11.39 -3.56 -36.56
CA ARG A 35 -10.29 -2.58 -36.70
C ARG A 35 -10.37 -1.43 -35.70
N VAL A 36 -11.55 -1.16 -35.14
CA VAL A 36 -11.80 -0.02 -34.25
C VAL A 36 -12.16 -0.47 -32.83
N LEU A 37 -12.91 -1.56 -32.67
CA LEU A 37 -13.31 -2.05 -31.34
C LEU A 37 -12.16 -2.64 -30.54
N TRP A 38 -11.23 -3.36 -31.17
CA TRP A 38 -10.07 -3.90 -30.47
C TRP A 38 -9.17 -2.83 -29.85
N PRO A 39 -8.72 -1.79 -30.58
CA PRO A 39 -7.93 -0.73 -29.97
C PRO A 39 -8.74 0.09 -28.94
N LEU A 40 -10.06 0.23 -29.09
CA LEU A 40 -10.91 0.87 -28.07
C LEU A 40 -11.04 0.01 -26.81
N LEU A 41 -11.21 -1.32 -26.93
CA LEU A 41 -11.25 -2.25 -25.81
C LEU A 41 -9.89 -2.38 -25.13
N ILE A 42 -8.79 -2.38 -25.89
CA ILE A 42 -7.43 -2.36 -25.35
C ILE A 42 -7.18 -1.03 -24.63
N GLY A 43 -7.56 0.11 -25.23
CA GLY A 43 -7.50 1.42 -24.59
C GLY A 43 -8.32 1.47 -23.30
N LEU A 44 -9.53 0.91 -23.31
CA LEU A 44 -10.41 0.80 -22.14
C LEU A 44 -9.80 -0.11 -21.06
N CYS A 45 -9.25 -1.28 -21.42
CA CYS A 45 -8.57 -2.19 -20.50
C CYS A 45 -7.25 -1.63 -19.93
N VAL A 46 -6.59 -0.71 -20.64
CA VAL A 46 -5.38 -0.02 -20.18
C VAL A 46 -5.72 1.23 -19.35
N LEU A 47 -6.89 1.84 -19.57
CA LEU A 47 -7.41 2.96 -18.77
C LEU A 47 -8.17 2.50 -17.51
N TRP A 48 -8.72 1.28 -17.52
CA TRP A 48 -9.45 0.68 -16.40
C TRP A 48 -8.64 0.55 -15.09
N PRO A 49 -7.33 0.19 -15.10
CA PRO A 49 -6.57 0.03 -13.87
C PRO A 49 -6.32 1.35 -13.14
N ALA A 50 -6.35 2.48 -13.86
CA ALA A 50 -6.10 3.81 -13.28
C ALA A 50 -7.28 4.32 -12.44
N LEU A 51 -8.48 3.79 -12.64
CA LEU A 51 -9.68 4.20 -11.90
C LEU A 51 -9.91 3.38 -10.62
N ALA A 52 -9.19 2.27 -10.44
CA ALA A 52 -9.51 1.25 -9.43
C ALA A 52 -8.45 1.08 -8.32
N SER A 53 -7.36 1.84 -8.29
CA SER A 53 -6.32 1.68 -7.26
C SER A 53 -6.53 2.61 -6.04
N ALA A 54 -7.74 2.65 -5.50
CA ALA A 54 -7.91 3.07 -4.10
C ALA A 54 -7.51 1.90 -3.20
N GLN A 55 -6.21 1.72 -2.96
CA GLN A 55 -5.74 0.75 -1.98
C GLN A 55 -6.08 1.27 -0.57
N PRO A 56 -6.71 0.47 0.31
CA PRO A 56 -6.88 0.86 1.71
C PRO A 56 -5.49 1.00 2.33
N VAL A 57 -5.08 2.25 2.63
CA VAL A 57 -3.86 2.48 3.39
C VAL A 57 -4.08 1.91 4.79
N PRO A 58 -3.25 0.95 5.25
CA PRO A 58 -3.41 0.42 6.59
C PRO A 58 -3.23 1.56 7.60
N PRO A 59 -4.09 1.65 8.63
CA PRO A 59 -3.95 2.68 9.64
C PRO A 59 -2.60 2.53 10.34
N THR A 60 -1.86 3.63 10.46
CA THR A 60 -0.61 3.64 11.24
C THR A 60 -0.97 3.70 12.74
N PRO A 61 -0.54 2.73 13.55
CA PRO A 61 -0.80 2.79 14.97
C PRO A 61 -0.08 3.99 15.58
N ARG A 62 -0.78 4.75 16.42
CA ARG A 62 -0.16 5.81 17.22
C ARG A 62 0.42 5.20 18.49
N GLN A 63 1.71 5.40 18.71
CA GLN A 63 2.36 5.01 19.94
C GLN A 63 2.13 6.08 21.02
N LEU A 64 1.71 5.64 22.20
CA LEU A 64 1.45 6.47 23.36
C LEU A 64 2.21 5.89 24.55
N THR A 65 3.11 6.67 25.12
CA THR A 65 4.08 6.23 26.15
C THR A 65 4.18 7.24 27.29
N VAL A 66 5.00 6.90 28.27
CA VAL A 66 5.40 7.85 29.32
C VAL A 66 6.01 9.15 28.79
N PHE A 67 6.65 9.13 27.62
CA PHE A 67 7.19 10.34 27.00
C PHE A 67 6.09 11.27 26.47
N ASP A 68 4.89 10.73 26.21
CA ASP A 68 3.71 11.48 25.77
C ASP A 68 2.85 11.94 26.95
N GLY A 69 3.20 11.55 28.18
CA GLY A 69 2.48 11.90 29.41
C GLY A 69 1.64 10.79 30.02
N LEU A 70 1.69 9.56 29.50
CA LEU A 70 1.06 8.41 30.17
C LEU A 70 1.79 8.13 31.51
N PRO A 71 1.10 7.86 32.62
CA PRO A 71 1.77 7.66 33.91
C PRO A 71 2.65 6.40 33.97
N SER A 72 2.30 5.34 33.24
CA SER A 72 3.12 4.14 33.12
C SER A 72 2.90 3.45 31.78
N ASN A 73 3.97 2.88 31.21
CA ASN A 73 3.90 2.07 29.98
C ASN A 73 3.20 0.72 30.21
N THR A 74 3.00 0.31 31.47
CA THR A 74 2.24 -0.90 31.80
C THR A 74 0.76 -0.55 31.94
N VAL A 75 0.01 -0.87 30.89
CA VAL A 75 -1.45 -0.70 30.84
C VAL A 75 -2.11 -2.02 31.25
N ASN A 76 -2.96 -1.96 32.27
CA ASN A 76 -3.69 -3.12 32.81
C ASN A 76 -5.07 -3.26 32.17
N ARG A 77 -5.76 -2.14 31.92
CA ARG A 77 -7.08 -2.11 31.28
C ARG A 77 -7.36 -0.75 30.66
N MET A 78 -8.23 -0.73 29.64
CA MET A 78 -8.76 0.49 29.05
C MET A 78 -10.28 0.42 28.93
N ALA A 79 -10.94 1.57 28.98
CA ALA A 79 -12.37 1.73 28.72
C ALA A 79 -12.62 3.08 28.03
N GLU A 80 -13.49 3.11 27.05
CA GLU A 80 -13.95 4.35 26.42
C GLU A 80 -15.27 4.77 27.04
N ASP A 81 -15.42 6.08 27.29
CA ASP A 81 -16.68 6.64 27.75
C ASP A 81 -17.52 7.21 26.58
N ARG A 82 -18.79 7.52 26.82
CA ARG A 82 -19.72 8.03 25.80
C ARG A 82 -19.34 9.38 25.21
N TYR A 83 -18.38 10.09 25.81
CA TYR A 83 -17.86 11.35 25.31
C TYR A 83 -16.60 11.14 24.45
N GLY A 84 -16.16 9.89 24.27
CA GLY A 84 -14.96 9.52 23.51
C GLY A 84 -13.66 9.67 24.30
N TYR A 85 -13.72 9.85 25.62
CA TYR A 85 -12.50 9.82 26.44
C TYR A 85 -12.07 8.38 26.68
N LEU A 86 -10.77 8.15 26.53
CA LEU A 86 -10.16 6.87 26.84
C LEU A 86 -9.63 6.89 28.27
N TRP A 87 -10.19 6.03 29.12
CA TRP A 87 -9.72 5.78 30.47
C TRP A 87 -8.74 4.60 30.47
N ILE A 88 -7.58 4.80 31.06
CA ILE A 88 -6.43 3.90 30.99
C ILE A 88 -5.96 3.62 32.42
N ALA A 89 -6.17 2.38 32.87
CA ALA A 89 -5.66 1.87 34.14
C ALA A 89 -4.21 1.42 33.97
N THR A 90 -3.29 1.99 34.75
CA THR A 90 -1.86 1.71 34.65
C THR A 90 -1.26 1.31 36.00
N ASN A 91 0.01 0.88 35.99
CA ASN A 91 0.74 0.58 37.23
C ASN A 91 1.09 1.81 38.10
N ASP A 92 0.98 3.03 37.58
CA ASP A 92 1.30 4.27 38.32
C ASP A 92 0.22 5.35 38.18
N GLY A 93 -1.04 4.94 38.12
CA GLY A 93 -2.18 5.84 38.18
C GLY A 93 -3.24 5.55 37.12
N LEU A 94 -4.33 6.30 37.21
CA LEU A 94 -5.39 6.32 36.23
C LEU A 94 -5.16 7.51 35.29
N ALA A 95 -5.19 7.26 33.98
CA ALA A 95 -5.13 8.32 32.98
C ALA A 95 -6.44 8.42 32.20
N ARG A 96 -6.88 9.63 31.90
CA ARG A 96 -7.93 9.90 30.91
C ARG A 96 -7.33 10.67 29.75
N TYR A 97 -7.51 10.16 28.54
CA TYR A 97 -6.95 10.70 27.31
C TYR A 97 -8.06 11.24 26.41
N ASP A 98 -7.87 12.46 25.89
CA ASP A 98 -8.83 13.18 25.03
C ASP A 98 -8.49 13.13 23.52
N GLY A 99 -7.47 12.34 23.14
CA GLY A 99 -6.90 12.32 21.79
C GLY A 99 -5.67 13.21 21.61
N ARG A 100 -5.38 14.08 22.57
CA ARG A 100 -4.23 14.99 22.56
C ARG A 100 -3.47 15.06 23.88
N ASN A 101 -4.16 15.13 25.01
CA ASN A 101 -3.61 15.33 26.34
C ASN A 101 -4.12 14.26 27.33
N TYR A 102 -3.37 14.11 28.42
CA TYR A 102 -3.73 13.25 29.54
C TYR A 102 -4.15 14.08 30.75
N ARG A 103 -5.20 13.63 31.44
CA ARG A 103 -5.42 13.96 32.85
C ARG A 103 -5.09 12.73 33.68
N ILE A 104 -4.28 12.90 34.71
CA ILE A 104 -3.75 11.81 35.53
C ILE A 104 -4.28 11.96 36.95
N TRP A 105 -4.58 10.83 37.58
CA TRP A 105 -4.86 10.74 39.00
C TRP A 105 -3.95 9.69 39.62
N ARG A 106 -3.42 10.01 40.80
CA ARG A 106 -2.64 9.15 41.69
C ARG A 106 -3.25 9.13 43.08
N ALA A 107 -2.63 8.40 44.00
CA ALA A 107 -3.05 8.32 45.39
C ALA A 107 -3.10 9.70 46.08
N GLU A 108 -2.17 10.58 45.73
CA GLU A 108 -2.17 11.99 46.20
C GLU A 108 -3.37 12.81 45.71
N ASP A 109 -4.00 12.40 44.60
CA ASP A 109 -5.22 13.01 44.07
C ASP A 109 -6.51 12.34 44.59
N GLY A 110 -6.38 11.37 45.51
CA GLY A 110 -7.50 10.68 46.14
C GLY A 110 -7.83 9.29 45.57
N LEU A 111 -6.99 8.74 44.67
CA LEU A 111 -7.07 7.31 44.37
C LEU A 111 -6.68 6.48 45.59
N ARG A 112 -7.26 5.28 45.71
CA ARG A 112 -6.91 4.33 46.78
C ARG A 112 -5.46 3.83 46.66
N ASP A 113 -4.98 3.66 45.44
CA ASP A 113 -3.64 3.16 45.10
C ASP A 113 -3.24 3.71 43.71
N ASN A 114 -1.95 3.82 43.45
CA ASN A 114 -1.41 4.12 42.12
C ASN A 114 -1.51 2.90 41.20
N HIS A 115 -1.48 1.69 41.74
CA HIS A 115 -1.59 0.50 40.92
C HIS A 115 -3.04 0.22 40.54
N VAL A 116 -3.46 0.67 39.36
CA VAL A 116 -4.84 0.53 38.89
C VAL A 116 -4.95 -0.70 38.00
N TRP A 117 -5.57 -1.76 38.51
CA TRP A 117 -5.73 -3.03 37.79
C TRP A 117 -6.83 -3.00 36.72
N SER A 118 -7.87 -2.22 36.95
CA SER A 118 -9.07 -2.26 36.15
C SER A 118 -9.77 -0.92 36.15
N VAL A 119 -10.46 -0.64 35.06
CA VAL A 119 -11.37 0.50 34.89
C VAL A 119 -12.58 0.01 34.10
N HIS A 120 -13.77 0.48 34.46
CA HIS A 120 -15.02 0.12 33.79
C HIS A 120 -15.90 1.36 33.70
N VAL A 121 -16.52 1.59 32.55
CA VAL A 121 -17.52 2.65 32.40
C VAL A 121 -18.89 1.96 32.38
N ASP A 122 -19.75 2.32 33.33
CA ASP A 122 -21.10 1.76 33.42
C ASP A 122 -22.04 2.33 32.34
N ALA A 123 -23.26 1.77 32.24
CA ALA A 123 -24.26 2.21 31.27
C ALA A 123 -24.74 3.67 31.48
N ARG A 124 -24.49 4.26 32.65
CA ARG A 124 -24.78 5.67 32.98
C ARG A 124 -23.57 6.57 32.73
N ASN A 125 -22.47 6.01 32.21
CA ASN A 125 -21.19 6.64 31.99
C ASN A 125 -20.50 7.14 33.26
N GLN A 126 -20.63 6.38 34.33
CA GLN A 126 -19.83 6.53 35.52
C GLN A 126 -18.65 5.57 35.46
N LEU A 127 -17.51 6.02 35.95
CA LEU A 127 -16.28 5.22 36.09
C LEU A 127 -16.33 4.34 37.34
#